data_AF-A0A7Z2PX18-F1
#
_entry.id   AF-A0A7Z2PX18-F1
#
_cell.length_a   1.000
_cell.length_b   1.000
_cell.length_c   1.000
_cell.angle_alpha   90.00
_cell.angle_beta   90.00
_cell.angle_gamma   90.00
#
_symmetry.space_group_name_H-M   'P 1'
#
loop_
_entity.id
_entity.type
_entity.pdbx_description
1 polymer ?
#
loop_
_entity_poly.entity_id
_entity_poly.type
_entity_poly.pdbx_seq_one_letter_code
_entity_poly.pdbx_strand_id
1 'polypeptide(L)'
;MSKTSRANKSSFPGRYAGELATPIYEPVAGSVGGLGGSKAEAERRAFEQRLLKMDQLFDWYSINPGEPDAWMYLAVRLASEHVPGMQVRHKRRGRKRTWKDGLGIELIRDVDALRQSKKMNYEQAIKELQKNKDKWRTYTYSNLITRDREARRVEQRRRRLAEQLMASPLSQAMGSVFGAGLTDENSSD
;
A
#
# COMPACT_ATOMS: atom_id res chain seq x y z
N MET A 1 43.97 -5.16 -36.10
CA MET A 1 42.49 -5.19 -36.02
C MET A 1 42.09 -6.36 -35.13
N SER A 2 41.86 -6.10 -33.84
CA SER A 2 41.50 -7.15 -32.87
C SER A 2 40.00 -7.45 -32.94
N LYS A 3 39.66 -8.73 -33.15
CA LYS A 3 38.29 -9.21 -33.05
C LYS A 3 38.02 -9.53 -31.59
N THR A 4 37.45 -8.58 -30.85
CA THR A 4 36.96 -8.81 -29.50
C THR A 4 35.71 -9.69 -29.60
N SER A 5 35.85 -10.99 -29.35
CA SER A 5 34.72 -11.90 -29.21
C SER A 5 33.85 -11.41 -28.05
N ARG A 6 32.61 -10.99 -28.34
CA ARG A 6 31.64 -10.65 -27.31
C ARG A 6 31.21 -11.94 -26.63
N ALA A 7 31.72 -12.18 -25.44
CA ALA A 7 31.15 -13.15 -24.52
C ALA A 7 29.66 -12.80 -24.35
N ASN A 8 28.79 -13.70 -24.81
CA ASN A 8 27.35 -13.64 -24.56
C ASN A 8 27.13 -13.78 -23.05
N LYS A 9 27.13 -12.66 -22.32
CA LYS A 9 26.58 -12.61 -20.97
C LYS A 9 25.07 -12.77 -21.09
N SER A 10 24.58 -14.01 -21.07
CA SER A 10 23.18 -14.30 -20.81
C SER A 10 22.89 -13.87 -19.37
N SER A 11 22.59 -12.59 -19.20
CA SER A 11 22.18 -11.99 -17.93
C SER A 11 20.77 -12.45 -17.60
N PHE A 12 20.58 -13.74 -17.32
CA PHE A 12 19.48 -14.16 -16.48
C PHE A 12 19.87 -13.75 -15.05
N PRO A 13 19.10 -12.88 -14.37
CA PRO A 13 19.40 -12.54 -12.99
C PRO A 13 19.37 -13.84 -12.16
N GLY A 14 20.53 -14.23 -11.64
CA GLY A 14 20.78 -15.54 -11.02
C GLY A 14 19.90 -15.80 -9.80
N ARG A 15 18.69 -16.33 -10.04
CA ARG A 15 17.75 -16.75 -9.00
C ARG A 15 17.72 -18.27 -8.82
N TYR A 16 17.89 -19.00 -9.91
CA TYR A 16 18.04 -20.45 -9.87
C TYR A 16 19.48 -20.81 -9.54
N ALA A 17 19.66 -21.89 -8.79
CA ALA A 17 20.97 -22.43 -8.40
C ALA A 17 21.16 -23.84 -8.97
N GLY A 18 22.41 -24.31 -9.00
CA GLY A 18 22.76 -25.66 -9.44
C GLY A 18 22.39 -25.91 -10.91
N GLU A 19 21.86 -27.10 -11.19
CA GLU A 19 21.49 -27.55 -12.53
C GLU A 19 20.40 -26.70 -13.21
N LEU A 20 19.53 -26.04 -12.45
CA LEU A 20 18.54 -25.12 -13.03
C LEU A 20 19.15 -23.82 -13.55
N ALA A 21 20.35 -23.46 -13.07
CA ALA A 21 21.08 -22.28 -13.53
C ALA A 21 21.89 -22.54 -14.80
N THR A 22 22.21 -23.80 -15.11
CA THR A 22 23.01 -24.17 -16.26
C THR A 22 22.14 -24.18 -17.52
N PRO A 23 22.49 -23.48 -18.60
CA PRO A 23 21.75 -23.58 -19.85
C PRO A 23 22.02 -24.95 -20.52
N ILE A 24 21.03 -25.45 -21.25
CA ILE A 24 21.19 -26.64 -22.10
C ILE A 24 21.92 -26.20 -23.38
N TYR A 25 23.12 -26.75 -23.60
CA TYR A 25 23.90 -26.52 -24.81
C TYR A 25 23.70 -27.68 -25.79
N GLU A 26 23.19 -27.37 -26.98
CA GLU A 26 23.14 -28.33 -28.09
C GLU A 26 24.40 -28.21 -28.95
N PRO A 27 25.05 -29.32 -29.35
CA PRO A 27 26.15 -29.27 -30.29
C PRO A 27 25.62 -28.80 -31.65
N VAL A 28 26.15 -27.68 -32.15
CA VAL A 28 25.78 -27.15 -33.46
C VAL A 28 26.23 -28.15 -34.52
N ALA A 29 25.27 -28.74 -35.23
CA ALA A 29 25.55 -29.60 -36.37
C ALA A 29 26.46 -28.87 -37.36
N GLY A 30 27.71 -29.34 -37.51
CA GLY A 30 28.70 -28.76 -38.44
C GLY A 30 29.97 -28.17 -37.81
N SER A 31 30.13 -28.12 -36.49
CA SER A 31 31.41 -27.71 -35.89
C SER A 31 32.42 -28.86 -35.88
N VAL A 32 33.32 -28.84 -36.87
CA VAL A 32 34.63 -29.50 -36.98
C VAL A 32 34.81 -30.78 -36.13
N GLY A 33 34.54 -31.94 -36.74
CA GLY A 33 35.07 -33.22 -36.28
C GLY A 33 34.04 -34.27 -35.86
N GLY A 34 33.31 -34.82 -36.84
CA GLY A 34 32.82 -36.21 -36.79
C GLY A 34 31.59 -36.50 -35.92
N LEU A 35 30.61 -37.19 -36.52
CA LEU A 35 29.47 -37.84 -35.86
C LEU A 35 28.41 -36.89 -35.24
N GLY A 36 28.06 -35.82 -35.94
CA GLY A 36 26.87 -35.03 -35.62
C GLY A 36 25.61 -35.84 -35.91
N GLY A 37 24.95 -36.35 -34.87
CA GLY A 37 23.64 -36.99 -34.96
C GLY A 37 22.62 -36.10 -35.68
N SER A 38 21.57 -36.71 -36.22
CA SER A 38 20.54 -35.96 -36.96
C SER A 38 19.94 -34.84 -36.10
N LYS A 39 19.46 -33.76 -36.72
CA LYS A 39 18.78 -32.66 -36.00
C LYS A 39 17.69 -33.18 -35.05
N ALA A 40 16.97 -34.23 -35.47
CA ALA A 40 15.95 -34.88 -34.65
C ALA A 40 16.52 -35.54 -33.37
N GLU A 41 17.72 -36.13 -33.43
CA GLU A 41 18.37 -36.67 -32.24
C GLU A 41 18.86 -35.59 -31.28
N ALA A 42 19.32 -34.45 -31.80
CA ALA A 42 19.70 -33.31 -30.98
C ALA A 42 18.49 -32.73 -30.25
N GLU A 43 17.37 -32.53 -30.96
CA GLU A 43 16.10 -32.07 -30.38
C GLU A 43 15.57 -33.04 -29.33
N ARG A 44 15.66 -34.36 -29.58
CA ARG A 44 15.25 -35.37 -28.60
C ARG A 44 16.08 -35.31 -27.32
N ARG A 45 17.41 -35.20 -27.43
CA ARG A 45 18.30 -35.06 -26.27
C ARG A 45 18.02 -33.78 -25.48
N ALA A 46 17.78 -32.68 -26.18
CA ALA A 46 17.42 -31.42 -25.55
C ALA A 46 16.08 -31.51 -24.81
N PHE A 47 15.10 -32.21 -25.39
CA PHE A 47 13.82 -32.47 -24.74
C PHE A 47 13.97 -33.32 -23.48
N GLU A 48 14.75 -34.40 -23.53
CA GLU A 48 15.04 -35.25 -22.36
C GLU A 48 15.73 -34.45 -21.24
N GLN A 49 16.70 -33.59 -21.58
CA GLN A 49 17.34 -32.70 -20.60
C GLN A 49 16.36 -31.65 -20.03
N ARG A 50 15.42 -31.13 -20.84
CA ARG A 50 14.38 -30.24 -20.33
C ARG A 50 13.50 -30.96 -19.33
N LEU A 51 13.08 -32.20 -19.61
CA LEU A 51 12.26 -32.99 -18.69
C LEU A 51 12.96 -33.19 -17.33
N LEU A 52 14.25 -33.54 -17.31
CA LEU A 52 15.01 -33.67 -16.06
C LEU A 52 15.05 -32.37 -15.25
N LYS A 53 15.13 -31.21 -15.93
CA LYS A 53 15.06 -29.90 -15.27
C LYS A 53 13.65 -29.55 -14.79
N MET A 54 12.61 -30.12 -15.39
CA MET A 54 11.24 -29.92 -14.90
C MET A 54 11.06 -30.56 -13.52
N ASP A 55 11.59 -31.76 -13.30
CA ASP A 55 11.55 -32.41 -11.98
C ASP A 55 12.28 -31.57 -10.92
N GLN A 56 13.45 -31.03 -11.29
CA GLN A 56 14.18 -30.09 -10.42
C GLN A 56 13.41 -28.80 -10.14
N LEU A 57 12.59 -28.31 -11.09
CA LEU A 57 11.73 -27.15 -10.87
C LEU A 57 10.60 -27.47 -9.88
N PHE A 58 10.01 -28.66 -9.94
CA PHE A 58 9.04 -29.11 -8.94
C PHE A 58 9.68 -29.16 -7.54
N ASP A 59 10.88 -29.72 -7.42
CA ASP A 59 11.63 -29.74 -6.15
C ASP A 59 11.95 -28.33 -5.64
N TRP A 60 12.44 -27.45 -6.53
CA TRP A 60 12.79 -26.06 -6.20
C TRP A 60 11.61 -25.28 -5.63
N TYR A 61 10.42 -25.46 -6.22
CA TYR A 61 9.19 -24.83 -5.73
C TYR A 61 8.47 -25.66 -4.64
N SER A 62 9.04 -26.81 -4.25
CA SER A 62 8.48 -27.75 -3.28
C SER A 62 7.05 -28.18 -3.63
N ILE A 63 6.80 -28.47 -4.90
CA ILE A 63 5.51 -28.92 -5.43
C ILE A 63 5.60 -30.42 -5.69
N ASN A 64 4.62 -31.19 -5.20
CA ASN A 64 4.57 -32.62 -5.47
C ASN A 64 4.02 -32.87 -6.89
N PRO A 65 4.78 -33.52 -7.79
CA PRO A 65 4.33 -33.77 -9.16
C PRO A 65 3.13 -34.72 -9.27
N GLY A 66 2.84 -35.49 -8.21
CA GLY A 66 1.68 -36.39 -8.16
C GLY A 66 0.35 -35.70 -7.85
N GLU A 67 0.35 -34.41 -7.53
CA GLU A 67 -0.89 -33.67 -7.27
C GLU A 67 -1.65 -33.37 -8.57
N PRO A 68 -3.00 -33.40 -8.57
CA PRO A 68 -3.81 -33.19 -9.76
C PRO A 68 -3.56 -31.82 -10.43
N ASP A 69 -3.16 -30.82 -9.63
CA ASP A 69 -2.94 -29.43 -10.06
C ASP A 69 -1.46 -29.00 -10.00
N ALA A 70 -0.52 -29.95 -9.85
CA ALA A 70 0.91 -29.66 -9.70
C ALA A 70 1.45 -28.72 -10.79
N TRP A 71 1.04 -28.98 -12.04
CA TRP A 71 1.40 -28.19 -13.20
C TRP A 71 0.86 -26.76 -13.16
N MET A 72 -0.38 -26.58 -12.70
CA MET A 72 -0.97 -25.26 -12.53
C MET A 72 -0.23 -24.48 -11.44
N TYR A 73 0.08 -25.12 -10.30
CA TYR A 73 0.85 -24.49 -9.24
C TYR A 73 2.24 -24.06 -9.72
N LEU A 74 2.92 -24.92 -10.49
CA LEU A 74 4.22 -24.59 -11.05
C LEU A 74 4.13 -23.38 -11.99
N ALA A 75 3.15 -23.37 -12.90
CA ALA A 75 2.93 -22.25 -13.81
C ALA A 75 2.63 -20.94 -13.08
N VAL A 76 1.79 -20.98 -12.05
CA VAL A 76 1.48 -19.80 -11.21
C VAL A 76 2.72 -19.32 -10.46
N ARG A 77 3.51 -20.21 -9.87
CA ARG A 77 4.76 -19.85 -9.16
C ARG A 77 5.77 -19.20 -10.09
N LEU A 78 6.01 -19.81 -11.25
CA LEU A 78 6.88 -19.25 -12.29
C LEU A 78 6.38 -17.87 -12.74
N ALA A 79 5.08 -17.73 -13.01
CA ALA A 79 4.53 -16.47 -13.47
C ALA A 79 4.59 -15.38 -12.39
N SER A 80 4.23 -15.68 -11.14
CA SER A 80 4.35 -14.74 -10.01
C SER A 80 5.78 -14.29 -9.76
N GLU A 81 6.78 -15.11 -10.06
CA GLU A 81 8.18 -14.75 -9.87
C GLU A 81 8.75 -13.93 -11.05
N HIS A 82 8.50 -14.38 -12.29
CA HIS A 82 9.14 -13.83 -13.49
C HIS A 82 8.32 -12.75 -14.20
N VAL A 83 7.00 -12.65 -13.95
CA VAL A 83 6.11 -11.67 -14.60
C VAL A 83 5.81 -10.53 -13.63
N PRO A 84 6.33 -9.30 -13.84
CA PRO A 84 6.12 -8.18 -12.92
C PRO A 84 4.65 -7.85 -12.66
N GLY A 85 3.77 -8.06 -13.65
CA GLY A 85 2.33 -7.84 -13.51
C GLY A 85 1.61 -8.83 -12.58
N MET A 86 2.21 -9.99 -12.31
CA MET A 86 1.69 -11.01 -11.38
C MET A 86 2.36 -10.95 -10.00
N GLN A 87 3.34 -10.06 -9.81
CA GLN A 87 4.00 -9.86 -8.53
C GLN A 87 3.10 -9.07 -7.59
N VAL A 88 2.61 -9.71 -6.52
CA VAL A 88 1.89 -9.00 -5.45
C VAL A 88 2.88 -8.15 -4.66
N ARG A 89 2.84 -6.83 -4.87
CA ARG A 89 3.64 -5.86 -4.10
C ARG A 89 2.76 -5.14 -3.10
N HIS A 90 3.03 -5.33 -1.82
CA HIS A 90 2.42 -4.49 -0.80
C HIS A 90 3.01 -3.08 -0.90
N LYS A 91 2.16 -2.07 -1.09
CA LYS A 91 2.59 -0.67 -1.00
C LYS A 91 3.18 -0.46 0.39
N ARG A 92 4.44 0.00 0.45
CA ARG A 92 5.07 0.38 1.71
C ARG A 92 4.13 1.36 2.41
N ARG A 93 3.72 1.04 3.64
CA ARG A 93 2.85 1.88 4.46
C ARG A 93 3.49 3.28 4.49
N GLY A 94 2.74 4.28 4.02
CA GLY A 94 3.23 5.66 4.02
C GLY A 94 3.65 6.12 5.41
N ARG A 95 4.36 7.25 5.48
CA ARG A 95 4.81 7.84 6.75
C ARG A 95 3.66 7.90 7.75
N LYS A 96 3.87 7.36 8.96
CA LYS A 96 2.89 7.45 10.06
C LYS A 96 2.50 8.92 10.26
N ARG A 97 1.20 9.22 10.33
CA ARG A 97 0.71 10.56 10.64
C ARG A 97 1.26 10.97 12.00
N THR A 98 1.92 12.12 12.08
CA THR A 98 2.48 12.68 13.32
C THR A 98 1.43 13.41 14.16
N TRP A 99 0.27 13.70 13.56
CA TRP A 99 -0.87 14.35 14.21
C TRP A 99 -1.95 13.30 14.45
N LYS A 100 -2.33 13.09 15.71
CA LYS A 100 -3.44 12.21 16.06
C LYS A 100 -4.77 12.88 15.73
N ASP A 101 -5.74 12.09 15.30
CA ASP A 101 -7.10 12.56 15.08
C ASP A 101 -7.68 13.07 16.41
N GLY A 102 -8.45 14.16 16.37
CA GLY A 102 -9.02 14.81 17.57
C GLY A 102 -8.17 15.95 18.16
N LEU A 103 -6.84 15.89 18.06
CA LEU A 103 -5.94 16.93 18.61
C LEU A 103 -6.21 18.33 18.03
N GLY A 104 -6.71 18.43 16.80
CA GLY A 104 -7.05 19.73 16.21
C GLY A 104 -8.16 20.46 16.96
N ILE A 105 -9.17 19.73 17.45
CA ILE A 105 -10.30 20.31 18.19
C ILE A 105 -9.85 20.72 19.59
N GLU A 106 -9.06 19.88 20.24
CA GLU A 106 -8.46 20.20 21.53
C GLU A 106 -7.58 21.45 21.43
N LEU A 107 -6.80 21.58 20.37
CA LEU A 107 -5.96 22.75 20.14
C LEU A 107 -6.80 24.03 20.05
N ILE A 108 -7.89 24.02 19.28
CA ILE A 108 -8.80 25.18 19.17
C ILE A 108 -9.37 25.54 20.55
N ARG A 109 -9.86 24.54 21.28
CA ARG A 109 -10.44 24.74 22.62
C ARG A 109 -9.43 25.34 23.60
N ASP A 110 -8.22 24.81 23.63
CA ASP A 110 -7.16 25.26 24.53
C ASP A 110 -6.69 26.68 24.16
N VAL A 111 -6.59 27.00 22.85
CA VAL A 111 -6.27 28.35 22.36
C VAL A 111 -7.37 29.34 22.75
N ASP A 112 -8.64 29.00 22.53
CA ASP A 112 -9.76 29.88 22.82
C ASP A 112 -9.93 30.09 24.33
N ALA A 113 -9.69 29.07 25.16
CA ALA A 113 -9.68 29.18 26.62
C ALA A 113 -8.59 30.13 27.14
N LEU A 114 -7.38 30.09 26.57
CA LEU A 114 -6.31 31.03 26.92
C LEU A 114 -6.61 32.45 26.48
N ARG A 115 -7.19 32.61 25.29
CA ARG A 115 -7.61 33.93 24.81
C ARG A 115 -8.68 34.55 25.71
N GLN A 116 -9.64 33.76 26.18
CA GLN A 116 -10.70 34.24 27.06
C GLN A 116 -10.19 34.57 28.47
N SER A 117 -9.37 33.68 29.06
CA SER A 117 -8.88 33.85 30.43
C SER A 117 -7.89 35.01 30.60
N LYS A 118 -6.95 35.15 29.67
CA LYS A 118 -5.81 36.08 29.79
C LYS A 118 -5.87 37.26 28.79
N LYS A 119 -6.93 37.35 27.98
CA LYS A 119 -7.16 38.41 26.98
C LYS A 119 -5.97 38.67 26.05
N MET A 120 -5.26 37.61 25.66
CA MET A 120 -4.08 37.71 24.80
C MET A 120 -4.43 37.55 23.32
N ASN A 121 -3.50 37.98 22.46
CA ASN A 121 -3.61 37.76 21.02
C ASN A 121 -3.46 36.26 20.69
N TYR A 122 -4.06 35.83 19.59
CA TYR A 122 -4.04 34.44 19.12
C TYR A 122 -2.62 33.86 18.99
N GLU A 123 -1.68 34.62 18.44
CA GLU A 123 -0.28 34.18 18.33
C GLU A 123 0.40 34.03 19.69
N GLN A 124 0.07 34.91 20.63
CA GLN A 124 0.57 34.84 22.00
C GLN A 124 0.00 33.60 22.71
N ALA A 125 -1.27 33.27 22.48
CA ALA A 125 -1.91 32.07 23.02
C ALA A 125 -1.23 30.78 22.57
N ILE A 126 -0.88 30.68 21.28
CA ILE A 126 -0.15 29.51 20.77
C ILE A 126 1.27 29.45 21.35
N LYS A 127 1.97 30.58 21.46
CA LYS A 127 3.30 30.61 22.10
C LYS A 127 3.22 30.20 23.58
N GLU A 128 2.16 30.59 24.27
CA GLU A 128 1.96 30.24 25.67
C GLU A 128 1.56 28.78 25.85
N LEU A 129 0.73 28.23 24.96
CA LEU A 129 0.45 26.78 24.89
C LEU A 129 1.71 25.95 24.69
N GLN A 130 2.61 26.42 23.83
CA GLN A 130 3.87 25.73 23.58
C GLN A 130 4.79 25.74 24.81
N LYS A 131 4.73 26.81 25.62
CA LYS A 131 5.54 26.96 26.85
C LYS A 131 5.00 26.12 28.01
N ASN A 132 3.69 25.91 28.10
CA ASN A 132 3.10 25.03 29.10
C ASN A 132 3.62 23.59 28.89
N LYS A 133 3.92 22.88 29.99
CA LYS A 133 4.53 21.53 29.97
C LYS A 133 3.58 20.42 29.49
N ASP A 134 2.48 20.78 28.84
CA ASP A 134 1.45 19.85 28.39
C ASP A 134 1.80 19.20 27.04
N LYS A 135 0.82 18.48 26.50
CA LYS A 135 0.79 17.79 25.18
C LYS A 135 1.25 18.63 23.97
N TRP A 136 1.32 19.96 24.09
CA TRP A 136 1.66 20.86 22.98
C TRP A 136 3.16 21.13 22.82
N ARG A 137 3.98 20.86 23.85
CA ARG A 137 5.43 21.16 23.85
C ARG A 137 6.20 20.37 22.79
N THR A 138 5.70 19.19 22.40
CA THR A 138 6.31 18.34 21.37
C THR A 138 6.22 18.95 19.96
N TYR A 139 5.34 19.93 19.75
CA TYR A 139 5.10 20.55 18.46
C TYR A 139 5.81 21.91 18.37
N THR A 140 6.31 22.23 17.18
CA THR A 140 6.86 23.55 16.90
C THR A 140 5.75 24.59 16.77
N TYR A 141 6.04 25.84 17.13
CA TYR A 141 5.12 26.97 16.99
C TYR A 141 4.47 27.06 15.59
N SER A 142 5.29 26.92 14.54
CA SER A 142 4.82 26.93 13.15
C SER A 142 3.85 25.79 12.83
N ASN A 143 4.10 24.60 13.38
CA ASN A 143 3.23 23.44 13.22
C ASN A 143 1.90 23.69 13.92
N LEU A 144 1.90 24.18 15.17
CA LEU A 144 0.67 24.51 15.90
C LEU A 144 -0.19 25.54 15.18
N ILE A 145 0.40 26.62 14.64
CA ILE A 145 -0.36 27.60 13.83
C ILE A 145 -1.02 26.93 12.63
N THR A 146 -0.25 26.10 11.91
CA THR A 146 -0.75 25.44 10.70
C THR A 146 -1.90 24.50 11.04
N ARG A 147 -1.75 23.74 12.14
CA ARG A 147 -2.74 22.78 12.62
C ARG A 147 -4.00 23.42 13.15
N ASP A 148 -3.90 24.54 13.87
CA ASP A 148 -5.08 25.29 14.30
C ASP A 148 -5.86 25.81 13.08
N ARG A 149 -5.17 26.40 12.09
CA ARG A 149 -5.80 26.86 10.84
C ARG A 149 -6.50 25.72 10.09
N GLU A 150 -5.83 24.57 9.96
CA GLU A 150 -6.43 23.37 9.35
C GLU A 150 -7.66 22.91 10.13
N ALA A 151 -7.55 22.83 11.46
CA ALA A 151 -8.62 22.41 12.35
C ALA A 151 -9.82 23.35 12.26
N ARG A 152 -9.62 24.67 12.26
CA ARG A 152 -10.71 25.66 12.12
C ARG A 152 -11.39 25.57 10.76
N ARG A 153 -10.65 25.33 9.67
CA ARG A 153 -11.24 25.08 8.35
C ARG A 153 -12.08 23.80 8.32
N VAL A 154 -11.64 22.76 9.02
CA VAL A 154 -12.41 21.51 9.14
C VAL A 154 -13.66 21.72 9.98
N GLU A 155 -13.56 22.43 11.10
CA GLU A 155 -14.68 22.76 11.96
C GLU A 155 -15.72 23.63 11.25
N GLN A 156 -15.29 24.69 10.54
CA GLN A 156 -16.18 25.52 9.73
C GLN A 156 -16.89 24.71 8.65
N ARG A 157 -16.19 23.80 7.96
CA ARG A 157 -16.82 22.89 7.00
C ARG A 157 -17.85 21.98 7.66
N ARG A 158 -17.53 21.44 8.84
CA ARG A 158 -18.48 20.62 9.63
C ARG A 158 -19.71 21.43 10.04
N ARG A 159 -19.53 22.66 10.51
CA ARG A 159 -20.64 23.56 10.88
C ARG A 159 -21.52 23.88 9.67
N ARG A 160 -20.93 24.23 8.52
CA ARG A 160 -21.68 24.46 7.28
C ARG A 160 -22.46 23.23 6.82
N LEU A 161 -21.84 22.06 6.89
CA LEU A 161 -22.54 20.80 6.57
C LEU A 161 -23.67 20.51 7.56
N ALA A 162 -23.46 20.77 8.85
CA ALA A 162 -24.49 20.62 9.87
C ALA A 162 -25.65 21.60 9.65
N GLU A 163 -25.36 22.87 9.32
CA GLU A 163 -26.35 23.89 8.97
C GLU A 163 -27.14 23.48 7.72
N GLN A 164 -26.47 22.98 6.68
CA GLN A 164 -27.13 22.46 5.47
C GLN A 164 -28.01 21.25 5.76
N LEU A 165 -27.54 20.33 6.61
CA LEU A 165 -28.32 19.18 7.03
C LEU A 165 -29.55 19.62 7.83
N MET A 166 -29.41 20.56 8.77
CA MET A 166 -30.52 21.08 9.57
C MET A 166 -31.53 21.89 8.75
N ALA A 167 -31.06 22.66 7.77
CA ALA A 167 -31.89 23.45 6.86
C ALA A 167 -32.54 22.63 5.74
N SER A 168 -32.23 21.32 5.62
CA SER A 168 -32.81 20.48 4.59
C SER A 168 -34.29 20.17 4.88
N PRO A 169 -35.14 20.00 3.86
CA PRO A 169 -36.53 19.56 4.05
C PRO A 169 -36.63 18.19 4.75
N LEU A 170 -35.60 17.35 4.64
CA LEU A 170 -35.58 15.99 5.19
C LEU A 170 -35.38 15.99 6.72
N SER A 171 -34.62 16.93 7.27
CA SER A 171 -34.51 17.16 8.71
C SER A 171 -35.75 17.82 9.31
N GLN A 172 -36.43 18.70 8.56
CA GLN A 172 -37.74 19.24 8.97
C GLN A 172 -38.83 18.15 8.98
N ALA A 173 -38.82 17.25 7.99
CA ALA A 173 -39.72 16.09 7.98
C ALA A 173 -39.45 15.12 9.14
N MET A 174 -38.18 14.87 9.49
CA MET A 174 -37.80 14.02 10.63
C MET A 174 -38.05 14.67 12.00
N GLY A 175 -37.92 16.00 12.11
CA GLY A 175 -38.26 16.74 13.34
C GLY A 175 -39.77 16.80 13.61
N SER A 176 -40.60 16.82 12.56
CA SER A 176 -42.07 16.76 12.66
C SER A 176 -42.58 15.42 13.20
N VAL A 177 -41.88 14.32 12.91
CA VAL A 177 -42.29 12.95 13.34
C VAL A 177 -42.08 12.71 14.84
N PHE A 178 -41.24 13.49 15.53
CA PHE A 178 -40.97 13.33 16.98
C PHE A 178 -41.48 14.48 17.87
N GLY A 179 -42.05 15.56 17.30
CA GLY A 179 -42.48 16.74 18.06
C GLY A 179 -43.98 16.87 18.34
N ALA A 180 -44.83 16.00 17.79
CA ALA A 180 -46.30 16.15 17.82
C ALA A 180 -46.99 15.34 18.94
N GLY A 181 -46.46 15.35 20.16
CA GLY A 181 -47.15 14.71 21.27
C GLY A 181 -46.53 15.00 22.61
N LEU A 182 -46.79 16.19 23.18
CA LEU A 182 -46.65 16.47 24.62
C LEU A 182 -47.17 17.89 24.99
N THR A 183 -48.32 18.31 24.47
CA THR A 183 -49.09 19.42 25.08
C THR A 183 -50.58 19.19 24.80
N ASP A 184 -51.24 18.45 25.69
CA ASP A 184 -52.58 18.79 26.20
C ASP A 184 -53.11 17.59 26.98
N GLU A 185 -53.06 17.69 28.30
CA GLU A 185 -54.10 17.19 29.20
C GLU A 185 -53.78 17.67 30.62
N ASN A 186 -54.44 18.76 31.02
CA ASN A 186 -55.24 18.82 32.26
C ASN A 186 -55.61 20.27 32.56
N SER A 187 -56.76 20.67 32.03
CA SER A 187 -57.55 21.80 32.52
C SER A 187 -58.96 21.28 32.81
N SER A 188 -59.42 21.51 34.05
CA SER A 188 -60.80 21.37 34.58
C SER A 188 -61.22 19.92 34.87
N ASP A 189 -61.72 19.51 36.04
CA ASP A 189 -62.35 20.16 37.20
C ASP A 189 -62.00 19.42 38.51
#